data_AF-A0A5B8VA25-F1
#
_entry.id   AF-A0A5B8VA25-F1
#
_cell.length_a   1.000
_cell.length_b   1.000
_cell.length_c   1.000
_cell.angle_alpha   90.00
_cell.angle_beta   90.00
_cell.angle_gamma   90.00
#
_symmetry.space_group_name_H-M   'P 1'
#
loop_
_entity.id
_entity.type
_entity.pdbx_description
1 polymer ?
#
loop_
_entity_poly.entity_id
_entity_poly.type
_entity_poly.pdbx_seq_one_letter_code
_entity_poly.pdbx_strand_id
1 'polypeptide(L)' 'MQLLDALSALFYFYVLAFAITILILFIGLRMAYVAWTEKNDNLMRRAKLILLFSIITILCIAIVSFFETGKLPVE' A
#
# COMPACT_ATOMS: atom_id res chain seq x y z
N MET A 1 16.89 -2.64 -25.14
CA MET A 1 16.37 -3.85 -24.46
C MET A 1 16.55 -3.77 -22.94
N GLN A 2 17.76 -3.56 -22.40
CA GLN A 2 17.96 -3.47 -20.94
C GLN A 2 17.14 -2.37 -20.24
N LEU A 3 16.94 -1.22 -20.90
CA LEU A 3 16.14 -0.11 -20.35
C LEU A 3 14.64 -0.43 -20.27
N LEU A 4 14.14 -1.28 -21.18
CA LEU A 4 12.74 -1.70 -21.23
C LEU A 4 12.44 -2.79 -20.19
N ASP A 5 13.40 -3.72 -19.97
CA ASP A 5 13.32 -4.73 -18.91
C ASP A 5 13.41 -4.13 -17.50
N ALA A 6 14.23 -3.08 -17.32
CA ALA A 6 14.32 -2.38 -16.04
C ALA A 6 13.01 -1.65 -15.69
N LEU A 7 12.36 -1.05 -16.68
CA LEU A 7 11.09 -0.34 -16.54
C LEU A 7 9.93 -1.29 -16.22
N SER A 8 9.86 -2.44 -16.90
CA SER A 8 8.86 -3.46 -16.63
C SER A 8 9.06 -4.10 -15.25
N ALA A 9 10.30 -4.37 -14.83
CA ALA A 9 10.61 -4.87 -13.49
C ALA A 9 10.17 -3.88 -12.39
N LEU A 10 10.39 -2.58 -12.58
CA LEU A 10 9.89 -1.52 -11.68
C LEU A 10 8.37 -1.54 -11.58
N PHE A 11 7.66 -1.65 -12.71
CA PHE A 11 6.21 -1.73 -12.73
C PHE A 11 5.68 -2.94 -11.95
N TYR A 12 6.23 -4.14 -12.17
CA TYR A 12 5.86 -5.34 -11.41
C TYR A 12 6.15 -5.20 -9.91
N PHE A 13 7.25 -4.54 -9.54
CA PHE A 13 7.56 -4.26 -8.14
C PHE A 13 6.52 -3.35 -7.48
N TYR A 14 6.05 -2.30 -8.16
CA TYR A 14 5.00 -1.43 -7.62
C TYR A 14 3.66 -2.15 -7.47
N VAL A 15 3.27 -2.99 -8.44
CA VAL A 15 2.06 -3.82 -8.35
C VAL A 15 2.14 -4.78 -7.15
N LEU A 16 3.31 -5.39 -6.94
CA LEU A 16 3.55 -6.29 -5.81
C LEU A 16 3.51 -5.54 -4.47
N ALA A 17 4.14 -4.37 -4.38
CA ALA A 17 4.08 -3.51 -3.20
C ALA A 17 2.64 -3.08 -2.89
N PHE A 18 1.86 -2.75 -3.91
CA PHE A 18 0.44 -2.39 -3.77
C PHE A 18 -0.39 -3.56 -3.24
N ALA A 19 -0.21 -4.76 -3.79
CA ALA A 19 -0.90 -5.97 -3.34
C ALA A 19 -0.58 -6.31 -1.87
N ILE A 20 0.69 -6.21 -1.45
CA ILE A 20 1.10 -6.40 -0.06
C ILE A 20 0.43 -5.36 0.85
N THR A 21 0.38 -4.11 0.41
CA THR A 21 -0.22 -3.02 1.19
C THR A 21 -1.73 -3.23 1.39
N ILE A 22 -2.43 -3.74 0.38
CA ILE A 22 -3.85 -4.14 0.51
C ILE A 22 -4.01 -5.26 1.56
N LEU A 23 -3.15 -6.28 1.55
CA LEU A 23 -3.19 -7.35 2.54
C LEU A 23 -3.00 -6.82 3.97
N ILE A 24 -2.05 -5.91 4.17
CA ILE A 24 -1.82 -5.26 5.46
C ILE A 24 -3.03 -4.44 5.89
N LEU A 25 -3.69 -3.74 4.97
CA LEU A 25 -4.91 -2.99 5.24
C LEU A 25 -6.05 -3.91 5.70
N PHE A 26 -6.24 -5.07 5.06
CA PHE A 26 -7.21 -6.08 5.49
C PHE A 26 -6.90 -6.63 6.89
N ILE A 27 -5.63 -6.86 7.21
CA ILE A 27 -5.22 -7.28 8.56
C ILE A 27 -5.52 -6.18 9.58
N GLY A 28 -5.21 -4.93 9.25
CA GLY A 28 -5.56 -3.74 10.05
C GLY A 28 -7.06 -3.66 10.34
N LEU A 29 -7.89 -3.89 9.31
CA LEU A 29 -9.34 -3.85 9.42
C LEU A 29 -9.87 -5.00 10.30
N ARG A 30 -9.33 -6.22 10.13
CA ARG A 30 -9.67 -7.36 10.99
C ARG A 30 -9.32 -7.08 12.45
N MET A 31 -8.15 -6.51 12.73
CA MET A 31 -7.78 -6.14 14.11
C MET A 31 -8.69 -5.05 14.68
N ALA A 32 -9.09 -4.05 13.87
CA ALA A 32 -10.05 -3.05 14.30
C ALA A 32 -11.41 -3.66 14.65
N TYR A 33 -11.87 -4.62 13.85
CA TYR A 33 -13.10 -5.36 14.12
C TYR A 33 -13.02 -6.16 15.44
N VAL A 34 -11.93 -6.92 15.64
CA VAL A 34 -11.70 -7.68 16.89
C VAL A 34 -11.62 -6.75 18.10
N ALA A 35 -10.90 -5.63 17.97
CA ALA A 35 -10.79 -4.64 19.03
C ALA A 35 -12.15 -4.04 19.41
N TRP A 36 -13.03 -3.83 18.43
CA TRP A 36 -14.39 -3.38 18.66
C TRP A 36 -15.22 -4.42 19.41
N THR A 37 -15.15 -5.69 19.00
CA THR A 37 -15.89 -6.78 19.67
C THR A 37 -15.40 -7.03 21.09
N GLU A 38 -14.10 -6.92 21.34
CA GLU A 38 -13.50 -7.14 22.67
C GLU A 38 -13.51 -5.89 23.56
N LYS A 39 -13.99 -4.74 23.05
CA LYS A 39 -13.89 -3.42 23.72
C LYS A 39 -12.48 -3.13 24.24
N ASN A 40 -11.46 -3.54 23.49
CA ASN A 40 -10.06 -3.40 23.88
C ASN A 40 -9.45 -2.15 23.23
N ASP A 41 -9.39 -1.06 23.99
CA ASP A 41 -8.91 0.24 23.52
C ASP A 41 -7.46 0.23 23.05
N ASN A 42 -6.61 -0.61 23.65
CA ASN A 42 -5.20 -0.71 23.27
C ASN A 42 -5.05 -1.37 21.89
N LEU A 43 -5.86 -2.40 21.63
CA LEU A 43 -5.91 -3.11 20.36
C LEU A 43 -6.50 -2.22 19.26
N MET A 44 -7.51 -1.40 19.60
CA MET A 44 -8.08 -0.39 18.71
C MET A 44 -7.05 0.68 18.32
N ARG A 45 -6.22 1.14 19.27
CA ARG A 45 -5.15 2.11 19.00
C ARG A 45 -4.11 1.57 18.03
N ARG A 46 -3.71 0.30 18.21
CA ARG A 46 -2.77 -0.39 17.30
C ARG A 46 -3.38 -0.58 15.91
N ALA A 47 -4.63 -1.00 15.83
CA ALA A 47 -5.34 -1.17 14.57
C ALA A 47 -5.45 0.16 13.78
N LYS A 48 -5.78 1.25 14.47
CA LYS A 48 -5.81 2.60 13.87
C LYS A 48 -4.44 3.01 13.31
N LEU A 49 -3.34 2.77 14.03
CA LEU A 49 -2.00 3.07 13.54
C LEU A 49 -1.67 2.28 12.28
N ILE A 50 -1.99 0.99 12.25
CA ILE A 50 -1.73 0.11 11.11
C ILE A 50 -2.56 0.52 9.89
N LEU A 51 -3.84 0.88 10.10
CA LEU A 51 -4.70 1.40 9.03
C LEU A 51 -4.17 2.74 8.50
N LEU A 52 -3.76 3.65 9.37
CA LEU A 52 -3.24 4.96 8.99
C LEU A 52 -1.93 4.82 8.18
N PHE A 53 -1.03 3.95 8.62
CA PHE A 53 0.21 3.66 7.90
C PHE A 53 -0.04 3.00 6.54
N SER A 54 -1.03 2.11 6.45
CA SER A 54 -1.44 1.47 5.20
C SER A 54 -1.96 2.51 4.21
N ILE A 55 -2.79 3.45 4.65
CA ILE A 55 -3.32 4.53 3.79
C ILE A 55 -2.18 5.43 3.29
N ILE A 56 -1.26 5.83 4.16
CA ILE A 56 -0.09 6.63 3.77
C ILE A 56 0.75 5.88 2.73
N THR A 57 0.96 4.57 2.93
CA THR A 57 1.76 3.74 2.02
C THR A 57 1.09 3.64 0.64
N ILE A 58 -0.24 3.45 0.58
CA ILE A 58 -1.00 3.46 -0.67
C ILE A 58 -0.85 4.81 -1.39
N LEU A 59 -0.93 5.91 -0.64
CA LEU A 59 -0.80 7.26 -1.19
C LEU A 59 0.60 7.51 -1.76
N CYS A 60 1.65 7.05 -1.06
CA CYS A 60 3.03 7.10 -1.56
C CYS A 60 3.20 6.28 -2.84
N ILE A 61 2.68 5.05 -2.89
CA ILE A 61 2.75 4.19 -4.09
C ILE A 61 2.02 4.87 -5.26
N ALA A 62 0.85 5.46 -5.03
CA ALA A 62 0.08 6.16 -6.07
C ALA A 62 0.83 7.38 -6.62
N ILE A 63 1.43 8.20 -5.74
CA ILE A 63 2.21 9.38 -6.15
C ILE A 63 3.43 8.95 -6.98
N VAL A 64 4.21 8.00 -6.48
CA VAL A 64 5.41 7.53 -7.18
C VAL A 64 5.04 6.91 -8.53
N SER A 65 3.98 6.10 -8.58
CA SER A 65 3.47 5.53 -9.83
C SER A 65 3.03 6.62 -10.81
N PHE A 66 2.38 7.69 -10.35
CA PHE A 66 1.98 8.81 -11.21
C PHE A 66 3.18 9.54 -11.82
N PHE A 67 4.24 9.79 -11.03
CA PHE A 67 5.46 10.43 -11.53
C PHE A 67 6.24 9.56 -12.52
N GLU A 68 6.31 8.25 -12.30
CA GLU A 68 6.94 7.32 -13.24
C GLU A 68 6.13 7.25 -14.55
N THR A 69 4.80 7.20 -14.45
CA THR A 69 3.92 7.17 -15.64
C THR A 69 3.96 8.48 -16.42
N GLY A 70 4.10 9.63 -15.75
CA GLY A 70 4.20 10.95 -16.38
C GLY A 70 5.57 11.27 -17.01
N LYS A 71 6.61 10.49 -16.70
CA LYS A 71 7.95 10.62 -17.30
C LYS A 71 8.17 9.70 -18.49
N LEU A 72 7.29 8.74 -18.72
CA LEU A 72 7.30 7.95 -19.94
C LEU A 72 6.87 8.86 -21.09
N PRO A 73 7.67 9.01 -22.17
CA PRO A 73 7.19 9.67 -23.37
C PRO A 73 5.97 8.88 -23.85
N VAL A 74 4.80 9.47 -23.66
CA VAL A 74 3.58 9.04 -24.32
C VAL A 74 3.85 9.29 -25.80
N GLU A 75 3.98 8.23 -26.58
CA GLU A 75 3.95 8.34 -28.05
C GLU A 75 2.74 9.17 -28.50
#